data_AF-A0A1B6LTI6-F1
#
_entry.id   AF-A0A1B6LTI6-F1
#
_cell.length_a   1.000
_cell.length_b   1.000
_cell.length_c   1.000
_cell.angle_alpha   90.00
_cell.angle_beta   90.00
_cell.angle_gamma   90.00
#
_symmetry.space_group_name_H-M   'P 1'
#
loop_
_entity.id
_entity.type
_entity.pdbx_description
1 polymer ?
#
loop_
_entity_poly.entity_id
_entity_poly.type
_entity_poly.pdbx_seq_one_letter_code
_entity_poly.pdbx_strand_id
1 'polypeptide(L)'
;AALGGMGCSRLAAVSLLVMIAVLLLLCLGASCFVAGVRFTPTSERVGGPYMNDNDGPIPIEEYITQHGYPVEVHEITTQDGYILTYHRIPHGRSSPKKHGSPVPVLLQHWYR
;
A
#
# COMPACT_ATOMS: atom_id res chain seq x y z
N ALA A 1 -60.56 -39.79 -21.14
CA ALA A 1 -60.29 -38.34 -20.99
C ALA A 1 -58.95 -38.18 -20.30
N ALA A 2 -57.97 -37.64 -21.02
CA ALA A 2 -56.57 -37.52 -20.61
C ALA A 2 -56.29 -36.11 -20.09
N LEU A 3 -55.72 -35.98 -18.89
CA LEU A 3 -54.96 -34.82 -18.35
C LEU A 3 -54.14 -35.38 -17.15
N GLY A 4 -52.88 -35.82 -17.24
CA GLY A 4 -51.65 -35.06 -17.54
C GLY A 4 -51.42 -34.02 -16.42
N GLY A 5 -50.68 -34.24 -15.32
CA GLY A 5 -49.33 -34.79 -15.20
C GLY A 5 -48.30 -33.71 -15.53
N MET A 6 -47.72 -33.02 -14.52
CA MET A 6 -46.54 -32.11 -14.54
C MET A 6 -46.73 -30.78 -13.74
N GLY A 7 -46.93 -30.86 -12.42
CA GLY A 7 -47.01 -29.68 -11.53
C GLY A 7 -45.81 -29.43 -10.61
N CYS A 8 -45.09 -30.49 -10.19
CA CYS A 8 -44.10 -30.38 -9.11
C CYS A 8 -42.67 -30.05 -9.58
N SER A 9 -42.32 -30.31 -10.84
CA SER A 9 -40.95 -30.11 -11.35
C SER A 9 -40.61 -28.65 -11.66
N ARG A 10 -41.60 -27.85 -12.09
CA ARG A 10 -41.39 -26.42 -12.42
C ARG A 10 -41.21 -25.56 -11.17
N LEU A 11 -41.94 -25.87 -10.09
CA LEU A 11 -41.82 -25.16 -8.81
C LEU A 11 -40.48 -25.46 -8.12
N ALA A 12 -40.03 -26.72 -8.19
CA ALA A 12 -38.70 -27.13 -7.72
C ALA A 12 -37.58 -26.46 -8.54
N ALA A 13 -37.73 -26.34 -9.86
CA ALA A 13 -36.76 -25.66 -10.72
C ALA A 13 -36.67 -24.16 -10.42
N VAL A 14 -37.79 -23.48 -10.19
CA VAL A 14 -37.80 -22.04 -9.82
C VAL A 14 -37.13 -21.83 -8.46
N SER A 15 -37.42 -22.69 -7.47
CA SER A 15 -36.77 -22.63 -6.16
C SER A 15 -35.25 -22.86 -6.26
N LEU A 16 -34.82 -23.84 -7.07
CA LEU A 16 -33.41 -24.13 -7.29
C LEU A 16 -32.67 -22.96 -7.97
N LEU A 17 -33.29 -22.31 -8.96
CA LEU A 17 -32.72 -21.15 -9.64
C LEU A 17 -32.57 -19.94 -8.70
N VAL A 18 -33.54 -19.70 -7.83
CA VAL A 18 -33.47 -18.64 -6.81
C VAL A 18 -32.35 -18.92 -5.81
N MET A 19 -32.20 -20.17 -5.36
CA MET A 19 -31.13 -20.57 -4.44
C MET A 19 -29.74 -20.41 -5.08
N ILE A 20 -29.56 -20.80 -6.34
CA ILE A 20 -28.31 -20.62 -7.08
C ILE A 20 -27.99 -19.13 -7.25
N ALA A 21 -28.97 -18.30 -7.59
CA ALA A 21 -28.78 -16.86 -7.74
C ALA A 21 -28.36 -16.17 -6.43
N VAL A 22 -28.97 -16.57 -5.29
CA VAL A 22 -28.60 -16.06 -3.96
C VAL A 22 -27.18 -16.52 -3.57
N LEU A 23 -26.83 -17.78 -3.85
CA LEU A 23 -25.49 -18.29 -3.59
C LEU A 23 -24.43 -17.56 -4.42
N LEU A 24 -24.71 -17.29 -5.70
CA LEU A 24 -23.83 -16.54 -6.58
C LEU A 24 -23.67 -15.08 -6.13
N LEU A 25 -24.76 -14.41 -5.71
CA LEU A 25 -24.71 -13.05 -5.16
C LEU A 25 -23.89 -12.98 -3.85
N LEU A 26 -24.02 -13.98 -2.98
CA LEU A 26 -23.23 -14.08 -1.75
C LEU A 26 -21.76 -14.40 -2.04
N CYS A 27 -21.48 -15.27 -3.02
CA CYS A 27 -20.11 -15.62 -3.43
C CYS A 27 -19.39 -14.45 -4.15
N LEU A 28 -20.11 -13.63 -4.92
CA LEU A 28 -19.56 -12.44 -5.58
C LEU A 28 -19.32 -11.28 -4.59
N GLY A 29 -20.10 -11.20 -3.51
CA GLY A 29 -19.87 -10.23 -2.42
C GLY A 29 -18.66 -10.60 -1.54
N ALA A 30 -18.38 -11.90 -1.37
CA ALA A 30 -17.28 -12.40 -0.54
C ALA A 30 -15.90 -12.34 -1.23
N SER A 31 -15.84 -12.26 -2.57
CA SER A 31 -14.58 -12.19 -3.32
C SER A 31 -13.92 -10.80 -3.28
N CYS A 32 -14.64 -9.76 -2.87
CA CYS A 32 -14.09 -8.39 -2.82
C CYS A 32 -13.38 -8.04 -1.50
N PHE A 33 -13.58 -8.80 -0.42
CA PHE A 33 -13.01 -8.43 0.90
C PHE A 33 -11.61 -9.01 1.17
N VAL A 34 -11.08 -9.86 0.29
CA VAL A 34 -9.69 -10.40 0.39
C VAL A 34 -8.77 -9.83 -0.70
N ALA A 35 -9.11 -8.66 -1.25
CA ALA A 35 -8.11 -7.73 -1.79
C ALA A 35 -7.56 -6.82 -0.69
N GLY A 36 -7.56 -7.30 0.56
CA GLY A 36 -6.77 -6.75 1.64
C GLY A 36 -5.31 -6.71 1.18
N VAL A 37 -4.86 -5.49 0.92
CA VAL A 37 -3.50 -5.10 0.57
C VAL A 37 -2.50 -6.06 1.22
N ARG A 38 -1.96 -6.99 0.44
CA ARG A 38 -0.79 -7.79 0.85
C ARG A 38 0.38 -6.82 0.88
N PHE A 39 0.49 -6.08 1.98
CA PHE A 39 1.73 -5.42 2.34
C PHE A 39 2.65 -6.56 2.75
N THR A 40 3.44 -7.06 1.81
CA THR A 40 4.61 -7.86 2.16
C THR A 40 5.60 -6.86 2.75
N PRO A 41 5.82 -6.81 4.09
CA PRO A 41 6.97 -6.10 4.58
C PRO A 41 8.19 -6.85 4.04
N THR A 42 8.85 -6.31 3.03
CA THR A 42 10.26 -6.59 2.81
C THR A 42 10.98 -5.96 4.00
N SER A 43 10.96 -6.66 5.14
CA SER A 43 11.80 -6.32 6.29
C SER A 43 13.21 -6.78 5.94
N GLU A 44 13.84 -6.06 5.02
CA GLU A 44 15.29 -6.01 5.00
C GLU A 44 15.69 -5.30 6.28
N ARG A 45 16.29 -6.07 7.19
CA ARG A 45 17.01 -5.50 8.33
C ARG A 45 18.02 -4.52 7.75
N VAL A 46 17.75 -3.22 7.87
CA VAL A 46 18.74 -2.16 7.60
C VAL A 46 19.82 -2.31 8.66
N GLY A 47 20.83 -3.12 8.32
CA GLY A 47 21.93 -3.49 9.17
C GLY A 47 23.13 -2.57 8.91
N GLY A 48 23.54 -1.86 9.94
CA GLY A 48 24.82 -1.14 10.01
C GLY A 48 24.84 0.23 9.33
N PRO A 49 25.79 1.11 9.72
CA PRO A 49 26.09 2.30 8.95
C PRO A 49 26.56 1.84 7.56
N TYR A 50 25.88 2.30 6.50
CA TYR A 50 26.32 2.06 5.14
C TYR A 50 27.70 2.69 4.98
N MET A 51 28.73 1.88 4.71
CA MET A 51 30.09 2.32 4.47
C MET A 51 30.30 2.52 2.98
N ASN A 52 30.97 3.59 2.58
CA ASN A 52 31.44 3.78 1.20
C ASN A 52 32.64 2.85 0.94
N ASP A 53 33.07 2.77 -0.32
CA ASP A 53 34.27 2.02 -0.73
C ASP A 53 35.57 2.53 -0.08
N ASN A 54 35.53 3.65 0.65
CA ASN A 54 36.62 4.27 1.38
C ASN A 54 36.48 4.11 2.92
N ASP A 55 35.71 3.12 3.40
CA ASP A 55 35.47 2.78 4.82
C ASP A 55 34.81 3.89 5.68
N GLY A 56 34.14 4.88 5.08
CA GLY A 56 33.45 5.98 5.77
C GLY A 56 31.92 5.88 5.72
N PRO A 57 31.17 6.42 6.71
CA PRO A 57 29.71 6.44 6.68
C PRO A 57 29.20 7.26 5.48
N ILE A 58 28.26 6.68 4.71
CA ILE A 58 27.64 7.35 3.56
C ILE A 58 26.66 8.43 4.05
N PRO A 59 26.74 9.67 3.52
CA PRO A 59 25.73 10.70 3.76
C PRO A 59 24.34 10.22 3.34
N ILE A 60 23.31 10.54 4.12
CA ILE A 60 21.94 10.10 3.86
C ILE A 60 21.41 10.56 2.48
N GLU A 61 21.83 11.74 2.04
CA GLU A 61 21.47 12.30 0.73
C GLU A 61 21.97 11.43 -0.42
N GLU A 62 23.23 11.00 -0.32
CA GLU A 62 23.87 10.12 -1.30
C GLU A 62 23.19 8.77 -1.29
N TYR A 63 22.92 8.21 -0.10
CA TYR A 63 22.21 6.94 0.04
C TYR A 63 20.83 6.98 -0.63
N ILE A 64 20.04 8.02 -0.41
CA ILE A 64 18.70 8.19 -1.02
C ILE A 64 18.82 8.30 -2.55
N THR A 65 19.79 9.08 -3.03
CA THR A 65 20.00 9.34 -4.47
C THR A 65 20.50 8.11 -5.20
N GLN A 66 21.42 7.34 -4.62
CA GLN A 66 21.89 6.05 -5.15
C GLN A 66 20.73 5.06 -5.36
N HIS A 67 19.70 5.12 -4.50
CA HIS A 67 18.48 4.32 -4.63
C HIS A 67 17.46 4.90 -5.62
N GLY A 68 17.79 6.00 -6.32
CA GLY A 68 16.98 6.60 -7.36
C GLY A 68 15.81 7.46 -6.86
N TYR A 69 15.81 7.87 -5.59
CA TYR A 69 14.82 8.79 -5.05
C TYR A 69 15.35 10.23 -5.07
N PRO A 70 14.52 11.22 -5.43
CA PRO A 70 14.87 12.63 -5.26
C PRO A 70 14.93 12.98 -3.76
N VAL A 71 15.85 13.86 -3.38
CA VAL A 71 15.99 14.35 -2.01
C VAL A 71 16.08 15.88 -1.97
N GLU A 72 15.37 16.48 -1.02
CA GLU A 72 15.42 17.90 -0.68
C GLU A 72 15.90 18.02 0.77
N VAL A 73 16.80 18.96 1.06
CA VAL A 73 17.33 19.21 2.40
C VAL A 73 16.81 20.55 2.90
N HIS A 74 16.28 20.56 4.12
CA HIS A 74 15.73 21.75 4.76
C HIS A 74 16.38 21.94 6.13
N GLU A 75 16.99 23.10 6.34
CA GLU A 75 17.45 23.53 7.66
C GLU A 75 16.37 24.38 8.33
N ILE A 76 15.97 23.97 9.52
CA ILE A 76 14.94 24.63 10.31
C ILE A 76 15.55 25.05 11.63
N THR A 77 15.53 26.36 11.90
CA THR A 77 15.90 26.89 13.22
C THR A 77 14.67 26.89 14.12
N THR A 78 14.74 26.17 15.24
CA THR A 78 13.68 26.16 16.25
C THR A 78 13.72 27.43 17.10
N GLN A 79 12.62 27.71 17.81
CA GLN A 79 12.49 28.93 18.63
C GLN A 79 13.54 29.03 19.76
N ASP A 80 13.98 27.88 20.26
CA ASP A 80 15.02 27.72 21.27
C ASP A 80 16.44 27.70 20.68
N GLY A 81 16.58 27.88 19.36
CA GLY A 81 17.86 28.12 18.69
C GLY A 81 18.59 26.87 18.19
N TYR A 82 17.97 25.68 18.19
CA TYR A 82 18.55 24.49 17.56
C TYR A 82 18.37 24.55 16.04
N ILE A 83 19.40 24.09 15.31
CA ILE A 83 19.36 23.93 13.85
C ILE A 83 19.07 22.45 13.56
N LEU A 84 17.91 22.18 12.97
CA LEU A 84 17.47 20.84 12.59
C LEU A 84 17.57 20.68 11.08
N THR A 85 18.20 19.60 10.62
CA THR A 85 18.26 19.23 9.20
C THR A 85 17.22 18.16 8.90
N TYR A 86 16.26 18.47 8.04
CA TYR A 86 15.25 17.54 7.54
C TYR A 86 15.57 17.11 6.10
N HIS A 87 15.40 15.82 5.84
CA HIS A 87 15.50 15.25 4.49
C HIS A 87 14.09 14.89 3.98
N ARG A 88 13.69 15.45 2.85
CA ARG A 88 12.38 15.24 2.24
C ARG A 88 12.51 14.52 0.90
N ILE A 89 11.71 13.47 0.71
CA ILE A 89 11.57 12.77 -0.58
C ILE A 89 10.26 13.22 -1.21
N PRO A 90 10.27 14.13 -2.20
CA PRO A 90 9.06 14.77 -2.73
C PRO A 90 8.16 13.81 -3.52
N HIS A 91 8.73 12.78 -4.15
CA HIS A 91 8.00 11.77 -4.90
C HIS A 91 8.79 10.46 -5.00
N GLY A 92 8.08 9.37 -5.33
CA GLY A 92 8.71 8.07 -5.56
C GLY A 92 9.48 7.99 -6.89
N ARG A 93 10.36 6.99 -7.01
CA ARG A 93 11.28 6.73 -8.14
C ARG A 93 10.64 6.91 -9.53
N SER A 94 9.52 6.24 -9.79
CA SER A 94 8.84 6.24 -11.09
C SER A 94 7.59 7.11 -11.13
N SER A 95 7.34 7.89 -10.08
CA SER A 95 6.16 8.77 -10.02
C SER A 95 6.54 10.15 -10.53
N PRO A 96 6.01 10.61 -11.68
CA PRO A 96 6.15 12.02 -12.04
C PRO A 96 5.52 12.88 -10.94
N LYS A 97 6.00 14.11 -10.77
CA LYS A 97 5.38 15.10 -9.87
C LYS A 97 3.89 15.16 -10.22
N LYS A 98 3.04 14.55 -9.38
CA LYS A 98 1.59 14.58 -9.61
C LYS A 98 1.14 16.03 -9.59
N HIS A 99 0.19 16.38 -10.45
CA HIS A 99 -0.49 17.67 -10.35
C HIS A 99 -1.31 17.67 -9.05
N GLY A 100 -0.72 18.22 -7.99
CA GLY A 100 -1.26 18.26 -6.63
C GLY A 100 -0.20 17.95 -5.58
N SER A 101 -0.20 18.69 -4.48
CA SER A 101 0.71 18.44 -3.36
C SER A 101 0.40 17.08 -2.72
N PRO A 102 1.35 16.13 -2.67
CA PRO A 102 1.13 14.85 -2.00
C PRO A 102 0.91 15.06 -0.50
N VAL A 103 0.20 14.12 0.14
CA VAL A 103 0.02 14.13 1.59
C VAL A 103 1.39 13.97 2.27
N PRO A 104 1.81 14.91 3.13
CA PRO A 104 3.10 14.81 3.81
C PRO A 104 3.06 13.76 4.91
N VAL A 105 4.14 12.99 5.04
CA VAL A 105 4.35 12.02 6.13
C VAL A 105 5.66 12.36 6.82
N LEU A 106 5.62 12.47 8.16
CA LEU A 106 6.80 12.70 8.98
C LEU A 106 7.24 11.39 9.62
N LEU A 107 8.49 11.01 9.41
CA LEU A 107 9.11 9.84 10.03
C LEU A 107 10.11 10.33 11.07
N GLN A 108 9.86 10.01 12.34
CA GLN A 108 10.73 10.36 13.45
C GLN A 108 11.37 9.08 13.98
N HIS A 109 12.70 9.07 14.05
CA HIS A 109 13.41 7.99 14.73
C HIS A 109 13.24 8.11 16.24
N TRP A 110 13.40 7.00 16.95
CA TRP A 110 13.45 6.99 18.41
C TRP A 110 14.88 6.76 18.90
N TYR A 111 15.09 7.02 20.18
CA TYR A 111 16.33 6.72 20.87
C TYR A 111 16.34 5.23 21.28
N ARG A 112 17.49 4.56 21.14
CA ARG A 112 17.74 3.22 21.66
C ARG A 112 18.92 3.24 22.60
#